data_AF-A0A661QGH7-F1
#
_entry.id   AF-A0A661QGH7-F1
#
_cell.length_a   1.000
_cell.length_b   1.000
_cell.length_c   1.000
_cell.angle_alpha   90.00
_cell.angle_beta   90.00
_cell.angle_gamma   90.00
#
_symmetry.space_group_name_H-M   'P 1'
#
loop_
_entity.id
_entity.type
_entity.pdbx_description
1 polymer ?
#
loop_
_entity_poly.entity_id
_entity_poly.type
_entity_poly.pdbx_seq_one_letter_code
_entity_poly.pdbx_strand_id
1 'polypeptide(L)' 'MRLDKFTLKAQEAIQASQQVAERFGNQQIEPEHLMRAILEQKEGVIPPLLG' A
#
# COMPACT_ATOMS: atom_id res chain seq x y z
N MET A 1 14.06 4.45 3.91
CA MET A 1 13.33 5.26 2.93
C MET A 1 13.18 6.69 3.43
N ARG A 2 13.11 7.69 2.53
CA ARG A 2 12.73 9.07 2.87
C ARG A 2 11.21 9.22 2.78
N LEU A 3 10.51 8.74 3.81
CA LEU A 3 9.03 8.69 3.83
C LEU A 3 8.39 10.08 3.70
N ASP A 4 9.07 11.09 4.23
CA ASP A 4 8.71 12.51 4.18
C ASP A 4 8.64 13.10 2.77
N LYS A 5 9.18 12.40 1.76
CA LYS A 5 9.16 12.83 0.36
C LYS A 5 7.98 12.26 -0.43
N PHE A 6 7.18 11.39 0.16
CA PHE A 6 5.98 10.85 -0.47
C PHE A 6 4.75 11.65 -0.09
N THR A 7 3.72 11.57 -0.93
CA THR A 7 2.40 12.11 -0.58
C THR A 7 1.84 11.39 0.65
N LEU A 8 0.90 12.02 1.33
CA LEU A 8 0.24 11.42 2.50
C LEU A 8 -0.37 10.05 2.15
N LYS A 9 -1.09 9.97 1.02
CA LYS A 9 -1.68 8.73 0.52
C LYS A 9 -0.64 7.64 0.22
N ALA A 10 0.53 7.97 -0.30
CA ALA A 10 1.58 6.99 -0.51
C ALA A 10 2.18 6.48 0.81
N GLN A 11 2.33 7.35 1.82
CA GLN A 11 2.76 6.94 3.16
C GLN A 11 1.74 5.99 3.81
N GLU A 12 0.44 6.31 3.71
CA GLU A 12 -0.65 5.44 4.15
C GLU A 12 -0.62 4.07 3.46
N ALA A 13 -0.38 4.03 2.14
CA ALA A 13 -0.32 2.78 1.39
C ALA A 13 0.86 1.90 1.83
N ILE A 14 2.03 2.49 2.11
CA ILE A 14 3.19 1.76 2.66
C ILE A 14 2.83 1.18 4.02
N GLN A 15 2.16 1.94 4.89
CA GLN A 15 1.74 1.44 6.20
C GLN A 15 0.68 0.33 6.10
N ALA A 16 -0.28 0.47 5.19
CA ALA A 16 -1.30 -0.54 4.94
C ALA A 16 -0.72 -1.83 4.34
N SER A 17 0.34 -1.75 3.53
CA SER A 17 0.98 -2.93 2.93
C SER A 17 1.54 -3.91 3.96
N GLN A 18 1.97 -3.43 5.13
CA GLN A 18 2.38 -4.28 6.25
C GLN A 18 1.20 -5.12 6.78
N GLN A 19 0.01 -4.51 6.91
CA GLN A 19 -1.20 -5.24 7.34
C GLN A 19 -1.62 -6.28 6.30
N VAL A 20 -1.44 -5.98 5.01
CA VAL A 20 -1.71 -6.95 3.94
C VAL A 20 -0.76 -8.14 4.08
N ALA A 21 0.55 -7.90 4.25
CA ALA A 21 1.53 -8.98 4.46
C ALA A 21 1.19 -9.85 5.68
N GLU A 22 0.85 -9.23 6.80
CA GLU A 22 0.44 -9.94 8.04
C GLU A 22 -0.81 -10.81 7.83
N ARG A 23 -1.84 -10.29 7.14
CA ARG A 23 -3.06 -11.03 6.85
C ARG A 23 -2.82 -12.30 6.03
N PHE A 24 -1.82 -12.28 5.15
CA PHE A 24 -1.44 -13.43 4.33
C PHE A 24 -0.31 -14.27 4.95
N GLY A 25 0.13 -13.96 6.16
CA GLY A 25 1.18 -14.71 6.87
C GLY A 25 2.59 -14.50 6.31
N ASN A 26 2.79 -13.44 5.52
CA ASN A 26 4.08 -13.12 4.93
C ASN A 26 4.90 -12.27 5.90
N GLN A 27 6.12 -12.72 6.21
CA GLN A 27 7.00 -12.05 7.18
C GLN A 27 7.64 -10.77 6.62
N GLN A 28 7.63 -10.61 5.30
CA GLN A 28 8.22 -9.47 4.61
C GLN A 28 7.19 -8.83 3.69
N ILE A 29 7.29 -7.51 3.56
CA ILE A 29 6.51 -6.76 2.58
C ILE A 29 7.13 -6.99 1.20
N GLU A 30 6.44 -7.78 0.39
CA GLU A 30 6.69 -7.90 -1.05
C GLU A 30 5.84 -6.89 -1.86
N PRO A 31 6.23 -6.55 -3.11
CA PRO A 31 5.53 -5.58 -3.95
C PRO A 31 4.03 -5.80 -4.12
N GLU A 32 3.57 -7.06 -4.15
CA GLU A 32 2.15 -7.41 -4.25
C GLU A 32 1.32 -6.88 -3.07
N HIS A 33 1.88 -6.79 -1.87
CA HIS A 33 1.19 -6.25 -0.70
C HIS A 33 0.98 -4.74 -0.82
N LEU A 34 1.99 -4.03 -1.36
CA LEU A 34 1.90 -2.61 -1.63
C LEU A 34 0.89 -2.34 -2.75
N MET A 35 0.94 -3.11 -3.83
CA MET A 35 -0.03 -3.02 -4.92
C MET A 35 -1.46 -3.21 -4.41
N ARG A 36 -1.68 -4.25 -3.60
CA ARG A 36 -2.98 -4.51 -2.99
C ARG A 36 -3.44 -3.35 -2.09
N ALA A 37 -2.55 -2.83 -1.25
CA ALA A 37 -2.85 -1.68 -0.39
C ALA A 37 -3.20 -0.41 -1.18
N ILE A 38 -2.54 -0.18 -2.32
CA ILE A 38 -2.84 0.93 -3.23
C ILE A 38 -4.22 0.76 -3.90
N LEU A 39 -4.56 -0.46 -4.35
CA LEU A 39 -5.86 -0.75 -4.98
C LEU A 39 -7.04 -0.71 -3.99
N GLU A 40 -6.80 -1.05 -2.71
CA GLU A 40 -7.81 -0.98 -1.65
C GLU A 40 -7.92 0.42 -1.01
N GLN A 41 -7.02 1.35 -1.36
CA GLN A 41 -7.02 2.70 -0.81
C GLN A 41 -8.24 3.51 -1.28
N LYS A 42 -9.17 3.78 -0.36
CA LYS A 42 -10.32 4.67 -0.60
C LYS A 42 -9.85 6.06 -1.02
N GLU A 43 -10.52 6.62 -2.02
CA GLU A 43 -10.21 7.92 -2.61
C GLU A 43 -8.77 8.02 -3.16
N GLY A 44 -8.13 6.88 -3.41
CA GLY A 44 -6.86 6.81 -4.11
C GLY A 44 -7.04 7.18 -5.59
N VAL A 45 -5.97 7.69 -6.20
CA VAL A 45 -5.95 8.01 -7.64
C VAL A 45 -5.84 6.74 -8.50
N ILE A 46 -5.29 5.66 -7.94
CA ILE A 46 -4.97 4.42 -8.67
C ILE A 46 -6.17 3.47 -8.83
N PRO A 47 -7.04 3.23 -7.83
CA PRO A 47 -8.17 2.31 -7.98
C PRO A 47 -9.07 2.61 -9.19
N PRO A 48 -9.44 3.86 -9.52
CA PRO A 48 -10.21 4.15 -10.74
C PRO A 48 -9.50 3.83 -12.05
N LEU A 49 -8.18 3.64 -12.03
CA LEU A 49 -7.37 3.37 -13.23
C LEU A 49 -7.13 1.87 -13.46
N LEU A 50 -7.10 1.07 -12.39
CA LEU A 50 -6.61 -0.33 -12.45
C LEU A 50 -7.46 -1.32 -11.64
N GLY A 51 -8.44 -0.87 -10.85
CA GLY A 51 -9.20 -1.66 -9.86
C GLY A 51 -10.64 -1.95 -10.25
#